data_AF-A0A8R2NN10-F1
#
_entry.id   AF-A0A8R2NN10-F1
#
_cell.length_a   1.000
_cell.length_b   1.000
_cell.length_c   1.000
_cell.angle_alpha   90.00
_cell.angle_beta   90.00
_cell.angle_gamma   90.00
#
_symmetry.space_group_name_H-M   'P 1'
#
loop_
_entity.id
_entity.type
_entity.pdbx_description
1 polymer ?
#
loop_
_entity_poly.entity_id
_entity_poly.type
_entity_poly.pdbx_seq_one_letter_code
_entity_poly.pdbx_strand_id
1 'polypeptide(L)'
;MALYGLVFVSIGVGGIKCCIAAFGVDQLIGNDQNVTSTQVHVFFSMFYFSIHLGVFFGMITSPIINKILLYSGHNVNEYVIRFGMVVITMAISISVFVCGTPYYLFRKSLPNILPKMIKCIFFSLWKQLTSPCKETKNEHWLEMAKNSFPNDIINDTKKTLHMLCLYIPLSIFWSLFDQQVNIRNKSCKSYPY
;
A
#
# COMPACT_ATOMS: atom_id res chain seq x y z
N MET A 1 -15.30 16.10 10.15
CA MET A 1 -14.76 15.05 11.05
C MET A 1 -14.45 13.74 10.33
N ALA A 2 -15.37 13.15 9.54
CA ALA A 2 -15.12 11.89 8.82
C ALA A 2 -13.93 11.92 7.84
N LEU A 3 -13.67 13.06 7.19
CA LEU A 3 -12.53 13.23 6.28
C LEU A 3 -11.17 13.02 6.97
N TYR A 4 -11.02 13.50 8.21
CA TYR A 4 -9.78 13.29 8.97
C TYR A 4 -9.56 11.80 9.28
N GLY A 5 -10.64 11.08 9.63
CA GLY A 5 -10.59 9.63 9.85
C GLY A 5 -10.20 8.86 8.58
N LEU A 6 -10.77 9.24 7.43
CA LEU A 6 -10.45 8.62 6.14
C LEU A 6 -8.99 8.86 5.73
N VAL A 7 -8.47 10.07 5.95
CA VAL A 7 -7.04 10.38 5.72
C VAL A 7 -6.16 9.49 6.60
N PHE A 8 -6.48 9.37 7.90
CA PHE A 8 -5.69 8.55 8.81
C PHE A 8 -5.70 7.07 8.43
N VAL A 9 -6.87 6.53 8.07
CA VAL A 9 -7.00 5.16 7.55
C VAL A 9 -6.18 4.96 6.28
N SER A 10 -6.22 5.92 5.34
CA SER A 10 -5.48 5.83 4.09
C SER A 10 -3.96 5.76 4.31
N ILE A 11 -3.44 6.57 5.23
CA ILE A 11 -2.02 6.60 5.60
C ILE A 11 -1.64 5.27 6.26
N GLY A 12 -2.45 4.79 7.20
CA GLY A 12 -2.22 3.52 7.90
C GLY A 12 -2.19 2.32 6.95
N VAL A 13 -3.20 2.19 6.08
CA VAL A 13 -3.30 1.09 5.13
C VAL A 13 -2.19 1.14 4.08
N GLY A 14 -1.81 2.34 3.61
CA GLY A 14 -0.72 2.52 2.67
C GLY A 14 0.63 2.08 3.25
N GLY A 15 0.96 2.54 4.46
CA GLY A 15 2.21 2.18 5.12
C GLY A 15 2.31 0.69 5.42
N ILE A 16 1.27 0.11 6.01
CA ILE A 16 1.25 -1.30 6.41
C ILE A 16 1.43 -2.23 5.20
N LYS A 17 0.74 -1.95 4.08
CA LYS A 17 0.84 -2.77 2.86
C LYS A 17 2.25 -2.80 2.28
N CYS A 18 2.95 -1.66 2.25
CA CYS A 18 4.32 -1.59 1.74
C CYS A 18 5.32 -2.32 2.65
N CYS A 19 5.12 -2.27 3.97
CA CYS A 19 6.06 -2.83 4.94
C CYS A 19 5.92 -4.35 5.12
N ILE A 20 4.69 -4.89 5.15
CA ILE A 20 4.47 -6.33 5.42
C ILE A 20 5.15 -7.23 4.39
N ALA A 21 5.05 -6.89 3.11
CA ALA A 21 5.62 -7.71 2.04
C ALA A 21 7.16 -7.75 2.12
N ALA A 22 7.79 -6.60 2.34
CA ALA A 22 9.23 -6.50 2.52
C ALA A 22 9.70 -7.27 3.76
N PHE A 23 9.02 -7.07 4.89
CA PHE A 23 9.32 -7.76 6.14
C PHE A 23 9.18 -9.29 6.04
N GLY A 24 8.13 -9.79 5.38
CA GLY A 24 7.92 -11.22 5.19
C GLY A 24 9.02 -11.88 4.34
N VAL A 25 9.47 -11.19 3.29
CA VAL A 25 10.60 -11.67 2.47
C VAL A 25 11.91 -11.63 3.26
N ASP A 26 12.13 -10.62 4.11
CA ASP A 26 13.30 -10.55 4.99
C ASP A 26 13.40 -11.74 5.95
N GLN A 27 12.26 -12.29 6.42
CA GLN A 27 12.23 -13.49 7.27
C GLN A 27 12.71 -14.74 6.52
N LEU A 28 12.39 -14.87 5.22
CA LEU A 28 12.82 -16.01 4.41
C LEU A 28 14.33 -16.00 4.14
N ILE A 29 14.89 -14.82 3.90
CA ILE A 29 16.31 -14.61 3.57
C ILE A 29 17.23 -14.94 4.75
N GLY A 30 16.80 -14.67 5.98
CA GLY A 30 17.64 -14.92 7.14
C GLY A 30 17.65 -16.36 7.64
N ASN A 31 16.67 -17.18 7.24
CA ASN A 31 16.58 -18.59 7.65
C ASN A 31 17.36 -19.54 6.71
N ASP A 32 17.65 -19.13 5.47
CA ASP A 32 18.33 -19.97 4.49
C ASP A 32 19.26 -19.12 3.59
N GLN A 33 20.57 -19.39 3.54
CA GLN A 33 21.50 -18.61 2.71
C GLN A 33 21.33 -18.86 1.21
N ASN A 34 20.58 -19.90 0.83
CA ASN A 34 20.29 -20.30 -0.54
C ASN A 34 18.82 -19.99 -0.92
N VAL A 35 18.30 -18.83 -0.53
CA VAL A 35 16.94 -18.44 -0.94
C VAL A 35 16.85 -18.44 -2.47
N THR A 36 16.13 -19.43 -2.97
CA THR A 36 15.82 -19.56 -4.38
C THR A 36 14.59 -18.71 -4.69
N SER A 37 14.54 -18.07 -5.86
CA SER A 37 13.37 -17.30 -6.33
C SER A 37 12.05 -18.07 -6.16
N THR A 38 12.09 -19.40 -6.29
CA THR A 38 10.96 -20.32 -6.05
C THR A 38 10.34 -20.19 -4.65
N GLN A 39 11.13 -20.07 -3.57
CA GLN A 39 10.60 -19.95 -2.21
C GLN A 39 9.85 -18.63 -2.01
N VAL A 40 10.37 -17.54 -2.60
CA VAL A 40 9.72 -16.22 -2.58
C VAL A 40 8.39 -16.27 -3.36
N HIS A 41 8.34 -16.96 -4.51
CA HIS A 41 7.10 -17.15 -5.26
C HIS A 41 6.04 -17.95 -4.49
N VAL A 42 6.45 -19.03 -3.80
CA VAL A 42 5.53 -19.82 -2.96
C VAL A 42 4.99 -18.98 -1.80
N PHE A 43 5.84 -18.17 -1.16
CA PHE A 43 5.42 -17.23 -0.13
C PHE A 43 4.39 -16.23 -0.65
N PHE A 44 4.66 -15.57 -1.78
CA PHE A 44 3.72 -14.63 -2.37
C PHE A 44 2.41 -15.31 -2.78
N SER A 45 2.46 -16.53 -3.33
CA SER A 45 1.26 -17.30 -3.67
C SER A 45 0.38 -17.58 -2.43
N MET A 46 0.98 -18.08 -1.35
CA MET A 46 0.27 -18.31 -0.08
C MET A 46 -0.26 -17.00 0.54
N PHE A 47 0.51 -15.91 0.46
CA PHE A 47 0.11 -14.60 0.92
C PHE A 47 -1.11 -14.08 0.16
N TYR A 48 -1.09 -14.14 -1.18
CA TYR A 48 -2.23 -13.77 -2.01
C TYR A 48 -3.44 -14.67 -1.77
N PHE A 49 -3.23 -15.98 -1.62
CA PHE A 49 -4.29 -16.92 -1.28
C PHE A 49 -4.98 -16.54 0.05
N SER A 50 -4.20 -16.25 1.09
CA SER A 50 -4.72 -15.80 2.39
C SER A 50 -5.52 -14.49 2.29
N ILE A 51 -5.07 -13.52 1.49
CA ILE A 51 -5.81 -12.28 1.25
C ILE A 51 -7.18 -12.58 0.61
N HIS A 52 -7.22 -13.41 -0.42
CA HIS A 52 -8.48 -13.76 -1.10
C HIS A 52 -9.42 -14.53 -0.17
N LEU A 53 -8.89 -15.44 0.66
CA LEU A 53 -9.66 -16.11 1.71
C LEU A 53 -10.26 -15.10 2.71
N GLY A 54 -9.46 -14.13 3.17
CA GLY A 54 -9.95 -13.08 4.08
C GLY A 54 -11.09 -12.25 3.47
N VAL A 55 -10.96 -11.88 2.19
CA VAL A 55 -12.03 -11.19 1.46
C VAL A 55 -13.27 -12.07 1.35
N PHE A 56 -13.12 -13.35 1.04
CA PHE A 56 -14.22 -14.31 0.97
C PHE A 56 -14.99 -14.40 2.29
N PHE A 57 -14.29 -14.53 3.43
CA PHE A 57 -14.92 -14.52 4.75
C PHE A 57 -15.62 -13.18 5.02
N GLY A 58 -15.00 -12.04 4.71
CA GLY A 58 -15.62 -10.72 4.88
C GLY A 58 -16.91 -10.55 4.07
N MET A 59 -16.94 -11.06 2.84
CA MET A 59 -18.13 -11.05 1.99
C MET A 59 -19.27 -11.91 2.53
N ILE A 60 -18.97 -13.00 3.23
CA ILE A 60 -19.98 -13.87 3.86
C ILE A 60 -20.46 -13.27 5.19
N THR A 61 -19.54 -12.76 6.02
CA THR A 61 -19.85 -12.24 7.35
C THR A 61 -20.67 -10.97 7.31
N SER A 62 -20.40 -10.06 6.36
CA SER A 62 -21.11 -8.79 6.18
C SER A 62 -22.65 -8.95 6.07
N PRO A 63 -23.21 -9.74 5.13
CA PRO A 63 -24.66 -9.91 5.00
C PRO A 63 -25.28 -10.68 6.17
N ILE A 64 -24.55 -11.61 6.80
CA ILE A 64 -25.06 -12.36 7.97
C ILE A 64 -25.29 -11.41 9.14
N ILE A 65 -24.33 -10.53 9.42
CA ILE A 65 -24.45 -9.57 10.52
C ILE A 65 -25.57 -8.58 10.25
N ASN A 66 -25.70 -8.10 9.00
CA ASN A 66 -26.82 -7.23 8.63
C ASN A 66 -28.19 -7.91 8.84
N LYS A 67 -28.33 -9.20 8.50
CA LYS A 67 -29.57 -9.96 8.75
C LYS A 67 -29.89 -10.09 10.24
N ILE A 68 -28.89 -10.41 11.07
CA ILE A 68 -29.06 -10.53 12.53
C ILE A 68 -29.50 -9.18 13.14
N LEU A 69 -28.91 -8.09 12.66
CA LEU A 69 -29.21 -6.74 13.13
C LEU A 69 -30.64 -6.30 12.78
N LEU A 70 -31.08 -6.59 11.56
CA LEU A 70 -32.44 -6.33 11.09
C LEU A 70 -33.48 -7.11 11.91
N TYR A 71 -33.17 -8.36 12.27
CA TYR A 71 -34.06 -9.18 13.09
C TYR A 71 -34.17 -8.69 14.54
N SER A 72 -33.10 -8.09 15.09
CA SER A 72 -33.08 -7.60 16.47
C SER A 72 -33.84 -6.28 16.68
N GLY A 73 -34.35 -5.64 15.62
CA GLY A 73 -35.20 -4.44 15.74
C GLY A 73 -34.52 -3.19 16.34
N HIS A 74 -33.20 -3.20 16.54
CA HIS A 74 -32.46 -2.05 17.05
C HIS A 74 -32.06 -1.11 15.90
N ASN A 75 -32.41 0.18 16.01
CA ASN A 75 -32.00 1.26 15.12
C ASN A 75 -30.52 1.66 15.32
N VAL A 76 -29.61 0.70 15.28
CA VAL A 76 -28.17 0.95 15.38
C VAL A 76 -27.59 1.41 14.05
N ASN A 77 -26.71 2.41 14.11
CA ASN A 77 -26.03 2.95 12.94
C ASN A 77 -25.15 1.86 12.28
N GLU A 78 -25.54 1.40 11.10
CA GLU A 78 -24.85 0.35 10.32
C GLU A 78 -23.36 0.68 10.09
N TYR A 79 -23.04 1.97 9.91
CA TYR A 79 -21.67 2.45 9.76
C TYR A 79 -20.80 2.10 10.96
N VAL A 80 -21.31 2.30 12.18
CA VAL A 80 -20.56 2.06 13.42
C VAL A 80 -20.21 0.58 13.57
N ILE A 81 -21.13 -0.31 13.18
CA ILE A 81 -20.93 -1.76 13.26
C ILE A 81 -19.88 -2.22 12.24
N ARG A 82 -19.97 -1.75 11.00
CA ARG A 82 -19.01 -2.08 9.94
C ARG A 82 -17.60 -1.62 10.30
N PHE A 83 -17.45 -0.37 10.75
CA PHE A 83 -16.15 0.14 11.19
C PHE A 83 -15.67 -0.54 12.48
N GLY A 84 -16.57 -0.83 13.42
CA GLY A 84 -16.26 -1.54 14.65
C GLY A 84 -15.71 -2.94 14.39
N MET A 85 -16.30 -3.69 13.47
CA MET A 85 -15.79 -5.01 13.06
C MET A 85 -14.35 -4.92 12.53
N VAL A 86 -14.05 -3.94 11.67
CA VAL A 86 -12.70 -3.75 11.13
C VAL A 86 -11.70 -3.43 12.23
N VAL A 87 -12.09 -2.59 13.21
CA VAL A 87 -11.23 -2.24 14.36
C VAL A 87 -10.95 -3.48 15.22
N ILE A 88 -11.96 -4.30 15.51
CA ILE A 88 -11.79 -5.54 16.30
C ILE A 88 -10.87 -6.52 15.58
N THR A 89 -11.10 -6.77 14.28
CA THR A 89 -10.25 -7.65 13.47
C THR A 89 -8.81 -7.13 13.40
N MET A 90 -8.62 -5.82 13.27
CA MET A 90 -7.30 -5.19 13.27
C MET A 90 -6.60 -5.34 14.62
N ALA A 91 -7.31 -5.15 15.74
CA ALA A 91 -6.77 -5.33 17.08
C ALA A 91 -6.31 -6.77 17.34
N ILE A 92 -7.09 -7.77 16.88
CA ILE A 92 -6.72 -9.19 16.95
C ILE A 92 -5.45 -9.43 16.12
N SER A 93 -5.39 -8.92 14.89
CA SER A 93 -4.21 -9.07 14.03
C SER A 93 -2.94 -8.47 14.64
N ILE A 94 -3.04 -7.26 15.20
CA ILE A 94 -1.92 -6.61 15.89
C ILE A 94 -1.50 -7.43 17.10
N SER A 95 -2.45 -7.96 17.88
CA SER A 95 -2.15 -8.78 19.05
C SER A 95 -1.37 -10.04 18.68
N VAL A 96 -1.78 -10.75 17.62
CA VAL A 96 -1.05 -11.91 17.10
C VAL A 96 0.35 -11.52 16.60
N PHE A 97 0.46 -10.40 15.89
CA PHE A 97 1.75 -9.89 15.41
C PHE A 97 2.71 -9.57 16.57
N VAL A 98 2.21 -8.90 17.61
CA VAL A 98 2.98 -8.57 18.81
C VAL A 98 3.41 -9.84 19.54
N CYS A 99 2.50 -10.80 19.74
CA CYS A 99 2.85 -12.11 20.32
C CYS A 99 3.88 -12.89 19.50
N GLY A 100 3.91 -12.71 18.18
CA GLY A 100 4.89 -13.31 17.27
C GLY A 100 6.26 -12.62 17.25
N THR A 101 6.39 -11.43 17.84
CA THR A 101 7.63 -10.62 17.88
C THR A 101 8.91 -11.39 18.25
N PRO A 102 8.94 -12.27 19.27
CA PRO A 102 10.18 -12.98 19.62
C PRO A 102 10.65 -13.98 18.55
N TYR A 103 9.79 -14.39 17.62
CA TYR A 103 10.12 -15.31 16.54
C TYR A 103 10.61 -14.59 15.28
N TYR A 104 10.54 -13.26 15.24
CA TYR A 104 10.94 -12.49 14.07
C TYR A 104 12.44 -12.19 14.09
N LEU A 105 13.07 -12.39 12.95
CA LEU A 105 14.42 -11.97 12.69
C LEU A 105 14.44 -10.48 12.32
N PHE A 106 15.06 -9.66 13.17
CA PHE A 106 15.29 -8.25 12.87
C PHE A 106 16.64 -8.08 12.19
N ARG A 107 16.62 -7.75 10.90
CA ARG A 107 17.84 -7.42 10.15
C ARG A 107 18.36 -6.04 10.60
N LYS A 108 19.69 -5.89 10.69
CA LYS A 108 20.31 -4.58 10.95
C LYS A 108 19.89 -3.61 9.85
N SER A 109 19.38 -2.44 10.24
CA SER A 109 18.91 -1.40 9.32
C SER A 109 20.02 -1.00 8.35
N LEU A 110 19.76 -1.08 7.04
CA LEU A 110 20.60 -0.43 6.03
C LEU A 110 20.70 1.08 6.38
N PRO A 111 21.82 1.75 6.05
CA PRO A 111 21.95 3.19 6.26
C PRO A 111 20.79 3.92 5.58
N ASN A 112 20.27 4.98 6.19
CA ASN A 112 19.08 5.71 5.72
C ASN A 112 19.25 6.24 4.28
N ILE A 113 18.75 5.50 3.29
CA ILE A 113 18.82 5.83 1.86
C ILE A 113 17.70 6.79 1.45
N LEU A 114 16.51 6.67 2.04
CA LEU A 114 15.34 7.52 1.75
C LEU A 114 15.60 9.03 1.80
N PRO A 115 16.19 9.61 2.88
CA PRO A 115 16.45 11.05 2.91
C PRO A 115 17.49 11.48 1.87
N LYS A 116 18.42 10.59 1.47
CA LYS A 116 19.39 10.87 0.40
C LYS A 116 18.68 10.93 -0.96
N MET A 117 17.76 10.01 -1.23
CA MET A 117 16.95 10.01 -2.45
C MET A 117 16.06 11.26 -2.54
N ILE A 118 15.36 11.62 -1.45
CA ILE A 118 14.51 12.82 -1.42
C ILE A 118 15.35 14.08 -1.64
N LYS A 119 16.51 14.20 -0.98
CA LYS A 119 17.45 15.31 -1.23
C LYS A 119 17.94 15.33 -2.67
N CYS A 120 18.24 14.17 -3.25
CA CYS A 120 18.67 14.06 -4.66
C CYS A 120 17.58 14.57 -5.61
N ILE A 121 16.33 14.12 -5.43
CA ILE A 121 15.16 14.56 -6.23
C ILE A 121 14.92 16.06 -6.06
N PHE A 122 14.90 16.54 -4.82
CA PHE A 122 14.64 17.94 -4.54
C PHE A 122 15.76 18.83 -5.10
N PHE A 123 17.02 18.40 -4.98
CA PHE A 123 18.16 19.10 -5.55
C PHE A 123 18.11 19.15 -7.08
N SER A 124 17.80 18.03 -7.75
CA SER A 124 17.69 18.01 -9.22
C SER A 124 16.51 18.83 -9.72
N LEU A 125 15.34 18.77 -9.07
CA LEU A 125 14.17 19.61 -9.39
C LEU A 125 14.44 21.09 -9.13
N TRP A 126 15.01 21.43 -7.97
CA TRP A 126 15.33 22.80 -7.60
C TRP A 126 16.29 23.41 -8.62
N LYS A 127 17.36 22.69 -8.95
CA LYS A 127 18.36 23.11 -9.93
C LYS A 127 17.79 23.22 -11.35
N GLN A 128 16.82 22.37 -11.71
CA GLN A 128 16.09 22.49 -12.97
C GLN A 128 15.17 23.71 -13.01
N LEU A 129 14.56 24.07 -11.88
CA LEU A 129 13.67 25.23 -11.76
C LEU A 129 14.43 26.57 -11.67
N THR A 130 15.64 26.58 -11.09
CA THR A 130 16.47 27.79 -10.94
C THR A 130 17.47 28.03 -12.07
N SER A 131 17.69 27.06 -12.97
CA SER A 131 18.62 27.23 -14.09
C SER A 131 17.86 27.54 -15.39
N PRO A 132 18.00 28.74 -15.98
CA PRO A 132 17.52 29.00 -17.34
C PRO A 132 18.42 28.23 -18.33
N CYS A 133 17.85 27.27 -19.05
CA CYS A 133 18.41 26.58 -20.20
C CYS A 133 19.86 26.07 -20.08
N LYS A 134 20.02 24.80 -19.71
CA LYS A 134 21.18 24.01 -20.17
C LYS A 134 20.65 22.80 -20.93
N GLU A 135 20.77 22.85 -22.25
CA GLU A 135 20.54 21.70 -23.13
C GLU A 135 21.46 20.56 -22.71
N THR A 136 20.96 19.63 -21.91
CA THR A 136 21.57 18.32 -21.76
C THR A 136 20.96 17.40 -22.80
N LYS A 137 21.71 17.27 -23.90
CA LYS A 137 21.52 16.29 -24.98
C LYS A 137 21.17 14.91 -24.39
N ASN A 138 19.94 14.45 -24.63
CA ASN A 138 19.44 13.07 -24.50
C ASN A 138 19.59 12.30 -23.18
N GLU A 139 20.02 12.90 -22.07
CA GLU A 139 20.13 12.18 -20.79
C GLU A 139 19.14 12.69 -19.73
N HIS A 140 18.59 11.75 -18.97
CA HIS A 140 17.51 11.95 -17.98
C HIS A 140 17.85 13.08 -17.00
N TRP A 141 16.88 13.95 -16.67
CA TRP A 141 17.01 15.12 -15.79
C TRP A 141 17.66 14.89 -14.40
N LEU A 142 17.81 13.62 -14.00
CA LEU A 142 18.40 13.20 -12.74
C LEU A 142 19.94 13.18 -12.79
N GLU A 143 20.54 13.09 -13.98
CA GLU A 143 22.01 13.11 -14.17
C GLU A 143 22.64 14.43 -13.74
N MET A 144 21.85 15.49 -13.60
CA MET A 144 22.30 16.79 -13.08
C MET A 144 22.76 16.75 -11.61
N ALA A 145 22.45 15.65 -10.91
CA ALA A 145 22.87 15.35 -9.54
C ALA A 145 24.14 14.48 -9.44
N LYS A 146 24.72 14.03 -10.57
CA LYS A 146 25.90 13.16 -10.63
C LYS A 146 27.14 13.69 -9.92
N ASN A 147 27.27 15.01 -9.82
CA ASN A 147 28.40 15.66 -9.15
C ASN A 147 28.25 15.72 -7.61
N SER A 148 27.07 15.46 -7.06
CA SER A 148 26.80 15.56 -5.61
C SER A 148 26.43 14.24 -4.96
N PHE A 149 26.04 13.21 -5.73
CA PHE A 149 25.57 11.93 -5.21
C PHE A 149 26.21 10.75 -5.95
N PRO A 150 26.43 9.61 -5.27
CA PRO A 150 26.96 8.39 -5.90
C PRO A 150 25.97 7.85 -6.95
N ASN A 151 26.53 7.25 -8.01
CA ASN A 151 25.76 6.76 -9.17
C ASN A 151 24.70 5.71 -8.80
N ASP A 152 24.93 4.90 -7.76
CA ASP A 152 23.97 3.89 -7.30
C ASP A 152 22.65 4.53 -6.84
N ILE A 153 22.73 5.61 -6.05
CA ILE A 153 21.55 6.33 -5.55
C ILE A 153 20.79 6.99 -6.70
N ILE A 154 21.49 7.50 -7.71
CA ILE A 154 20.89 8.14 -8.88
C ILE A 154 20.15 7.10 -9.72
N ASN A 155 20.76 5.93 -9.96
CA ASN A 155 20.16 4.84 -10.71
C ASN A 155 18.94 4.26 -9.98
N ASP A 156 19.03 4.08 -8.67
CA ASP A 156 17.91 3.64 -7.84
C ASP A 156 16.77 4.66 -7.85
N THR A 157 17.09 5.95 -7.69
CA THR A 157 16.10 7.03 -7.74
C THR A 157 15.41 7.12 -9.10
N LYS A 158 16.15 6.91 -10.20
CA LYS A 158 15.61 6.85 -11.56
C LYS A 158 14.62 5.69 -11.73
N LYS A 159 14.99 4.50 -11.26
CA LYS A 159 14.10 3.33 -11.28
C LYS A 159 12.84 3.55 -10.44
N THR A 160 12.99 4.10 -9.23
CA THR A 160 11.86 4.42 -8.34
C THR A 160 10.91 5.43 -8.98
N LEU A 161 11.44 6.50 -9.59
CA LEU A 161 10.62 7.51 -10.27
C LEU A 161 9.85 6.91 -11.46
N HIS A 162 10.50 6.03 -12.23
CA HIS A 162 9.83 5.32 -13.32
C HIS A 162 8.67 4.48 -12.79
N MET A 163 8.90 3.69 -11.73
CA MET A 163 7.84 2.89 -11.10
C MET A 163 6.70 3.77 -10.56
N LEU A 164 7.03 4.92 -9.96
CA LEU A 164 6.03 5.86 -9.47
C LEU A 164 5.19 6.43 -10.61
N CYS A 165 5.82 6.79 -11.74
CA CYS A 165 5.12 7.26 -12.94
C CYS A 165 4.18 6.19 -13.50
N LEU A 166 4.61 4.93 -13.51
CA LEU A 166 3.79 3.78 -13.93
C LEU A 166 2.54 3.59 -13.04
N TYR A 167 2.61 3.96 -11.76
CA TYR A 167 1.51 3.83 -10.80
C TYR A 167 0.45 4.94 -10.90
N ILE A 168 0.75 6.06 -11.56
CA ILE A 168 -0.20 7.19 -11.69
C ILE A 168 -1.45 6.78 -12.51
N PRO A 169 -1.33 6.21 -13.73
CA PRO A 169 -2.49 5.75 -14.49
C PRO A 169 -3.31 4.70 -13.75
N LEU A 170 -2.64 3.82 -12.99
CA LEU A 170 -3.31 2.75 -12.24
C LEU A 170 -4.23 3.32 -11.14
N SER A 171 -3.79 4.38 -10.45
CA SER A 171 -4.60 5.05 -9.43
C SER A 171 -5.83 5.73 -10.03
N ILE A 172 -5.67 6.35 -11.21
CA ILE A 172 -6.78 6.97 -11.96
C ILE A 172 -7.76 5.90 -12.44
N PHE A 173 -7.25 4.78 -12.97
CA PHE A 173 -8.07 3.66 -13.41
C PHE A 173 -8.97 3.11 -12.28
N TRP A 174 -8.39 2.85 -11.10
CA TRP A 174 -9.15 2.38 -9.94
C TRP A 174 -10.18 3.41 -9.47
N SER A 175 -9.85 4.71 -9.49
CA SER A 175 -10.81 5.77 -9.17
C SER A 175 -11.98 5.82 -10.16
N LEU A 176 -11.73 5.62 -11.46
CA LEU A 176 -12.78 5.61 -12.48
C LEU A 176 -13.65 4.35 -12.39
N PHE A 177 -13.06 3.19 -12.11
CA PHE A 177 -13.79 1.94 -11.93
C PHE A 177 -14.82 2.03 -10.78
N ASP A 178 -14.42 2.60 -9.64
CA ASP A 178 -15.30 2.77 -8.48
C ASP A 178 -16.48 3.72 -8.78
N GLN A 179 -16.24 4.78 -9.56
CA GLN A 179 -17.29 5.68 -10.03
C GLN A 179 -18.32 4.97 -10.91
N GLN A 180 -17.88 4.08 -11.81
CA GLN A 180 -18.78 3.33 -12.69
C GLN A 180 -19.68 2.35 -11.92
N VAL A 181 -19.16 1.71 -10.86
CA VAL A 181 -19.93 0.80 -10.02
C VAL A 181 -21.07 1.54 -9.30
N ASN A 182 -20.78 2.74 -8.78
CA ASN A 182 -21.77 3.55 -8.07
C ASN A 182 -22.89 4.06 -9.00
N ILE A 183 -22.55 4.47 -10.23
CA ILE A 183 -23.53 4.91 -11.24
C ILE A 183 -24.45 3.74 -11.63
N ARG A 184 -23.90 2.53 -11.83
CA ARG A 184 -24.70 1.33 -12.15
C ARG A 184 -25.69 0.96 -11.03
N ASN A 185 -25.24 1.02 -9.76
CA ASN A 185 -26.11 0.75 -8.61
C ASN A 185 -27.25 1.78 -8.45
N LYS A 186 -27.03 3.03 -8.84
CA LYS A 186 -28.09 4.05 -8.89
C LYS A 186 -29.10 3.76 -10.00
N SER A 187 -28.66 3.38 -11.21
CA SER A 187 -29.58 2.98 -12.29
C SER A 187 -30.44 1.76 -11.91
N CYS A 188 -29.92 0.78 -11.17
CA CYS A 188 -30.71 -0.37 -10.71
C CYS A 188 -31.74 -0.04 -9.61
N LYS A 189 -31.54 1.02 -8.83
CA LYS A 189 -32.54 1.49 -7.84
C LYS A 189 -33.63 2.38 -8.44
N SER A 190 -33.43 2.90 -9.64
CA SER A 190 -34.40 3.77 -10.35
C SER A 190 -35.46 3.03 -11.17
N TYR A 191 -35.47 1.69 -11.16
CA TYR A 191 -36.60 0.90 -11.65
C TYR A 191 -37.35 0.28 -10.46
N PRO A 192 -38.21 1.04 -9.76
CA PRO A 192 -39.31 0.42 -9.05
C PRO A 192 -40.29 -0.11 -10.10
N TYR A 193 -40.80 -1.33 -9.89
CA TYR A 193 -42.14 -1.64 -10.37
C TYR A 193 -43.14 -0.69 -9.70
#